data_AF-A0A3D9IBZ7-F1
#
_entry.id   AF-A0A3D9IBZ7-F1
#
_cell.length_a   1.000
_cell.length_b   1.000
_cell.length_c   1.000
_cell.angle_alpha   90.00
_cell.angle_beta   90.00
_cell.angle_gamma   90.00
#
_symmetry.space_group_name_H-M   'P 1'
#
loop_
_entity.id
_entity.type
_entity.pdbx_description
1 polymer ?
#
loop_
_entity_poly.entity_id
_entity_poly.type
_entity_poly.pdbx_seq_one_letter_code
_entity_poly.pdbx_strand_id
1 'polypeptide(L)'
;MKLMINNQEYFFREISIEFTDTTYTNVFSSKNNKTLRETIKHHRYNRFKGIVENKYSNSLDNSLGAFLARMKEEGDLFYREFLNKNGDKIYSTFRITDRAAQDSKGIYIYCIDNKIKYIGRCRDSFGKRINQGYGKIHPKNCFIDGQSTNCHLNYLVTETKEKVKFFILELAEEIQIMELEEMLIKKYQPEWNISLKAN
;
A
#
# COMPACT_ATOMS: atom_id res chain seq x y z
N MET A 1 -7.73 -4.78 21.87
CA MET A 1 -8.29 -3.41 21.85
C MET A 1 -9.81 -3.48 21.87
N LYS A 2 -10.48 -2.69 22.71
CA LYS A 2 -11.95 -2.61 22.75
C LYS A 2 -12.42 -1.36 22.03
N LEU A 3 -13.28 -1.49 21.02
CA LEU A 3 -13.95 -0.38 20.35
C LEU A 3 -15.45 -0.47 20.58
N MET A 4 -16.12 0.68 20.55
CA MET A 4 -17.57 0.77 20.76
C MET A 4 -18.19 1.49 19.58
N ILE A 5 -19.25 0.93 19.00
CA ILE A 5 -20.02 1.56 17.91
C ILE A 5 -21.49 1.13 18.07
N ASN A 6 -22.43 2.08 17.97
CA ASN A 6 -23.87 1.84 18.14
C ASN A 6 -24.22 1.00 19.39
N ASN A 7 -23.63 1.34 20.54
CA ASN A 7 -23.81 0.64 21.82
C ASN A 7 -23.38 -0.85 21.82
N GLN A 8 -22.68 -1.31 20.79
CA GLN A 8 -22.08 -2.63 20.72
C GLN A 8 -20.56 -2.54 20.93
N GLU A 9 -20.03 -3.46 21.73
CA GLU A 9 -18.60 -3.61 21.97
C GLU A 9 -17.98 -4.61 20.99
N TYR A 10 -16.83 -4.25 20.44
CA TYR A 10 -16.03 -5.08 19.56
C TYR A 10 -14.63 -5.27 20.14
N PHE A 11 -14.22 -6.52 20.29
CA PHE A 11 -12.95 -6.89 20.89
C PHE A 11 -11.96 -7.33 19.81
N PHE A 12 -10.97 -6.48 19.56
CA PHE A 12 -9.91 -6.76 18.61
C PHE A 12 -8.73 -7.44 19.31
N ARG A 13 -8.28 -8.54 18.73
CA ARG A 13 -7.10 -9.31 19.19
C ARG A 13 -5.82 -8.69 18.63
N GLU A 14 -4.82 -8.50 19.48
CA GLU A 14 -3.50 -8.04 19.03
C GLU A 14 -2.76 -9.18 18.33
N ILE A 15 -2.15 -8.88 17.18
CA ILE A 15 -1.37 -9.82 16.38
C ILE A 15 0.01 -9.22 16.17
N SER A 16 1.04 -10.02 16.42
CA SER A 16 2.42 -9.60 16.18
C SER A 16 2.69 -9.43 14.68
N ILE A 17 3.40 -8.35 14.35
CA ILE A 17 3.99 -8.15 13.03
C ILE A 17 5.49 -8.40 13.16
N GLU A 18 6.00 -9.30 12.34
CA GLU A 18 7.43 -9.54 12.19
C GLU A 18 7.97 -8.74 11.02
N PHE A 19 9.08 -8.04 11.24
CA PHE A 19 9.82 -7.30 10.22
C PHE A 19 11.06 -8.08 9.79
N THR A 20 11.46 -7.91 8.54
CA THR A 20 12.83 -8.22 8.11
C THR A 20 13.76 -7.07 8.54
N ASP A 21 15.02 -7.38 8.88
CA ASP A 21 15.98 -6.38 9.37
C ASP A 21 16.32 -5.29 8.33
N THR A 22 16.11 -5.56 7.04
CA THR A 22 16.49 -4.66 5.94
C THR A 22 15.31 -3.86 5.42
N THR A 23 15.52 -2.56 5.24
CA THR A 23 14.68 -1.70 4.40
C THR A 23 15.17 -1.67 2.96
N TYR A 24 14.29 -1.32 2.02
CA TYR A 24 14.62 -1.21 0.60
C TYR A 24 13.95 0.01 -0.06
N THR A 25 14.54 0.46 -1.17
CA THR A 25 14.10 1.64 -1.94
C THR A 25 14.04 1.30 -3.43
N ASN A 26 13.62 2.26 -4.27
CA ASN A 26 13.65 2.13 -5.74
C ASN A 26 12.88 0.92 -6.30
N VAL A 27 11.86 0.41 -5.61
CA VAL A 27 11.14 -0.82 -6.01
C VAL A 27 10.55 -0.74 -7.43
N PHE A 28 10.21 0.48 -7.88
CA PHE A 28 9.73 0.72 -9.23
C PHE A 28 10.75 0.31 -10.32
N SER A 29 12.06 0.31 -10.02
CA SER A 29 13.13 0.02 -10.98
C SER A 29 13.09 -1.42 -11.48
N SER A 30 12.57 -2.35 -10.68
CA SER A 30 12.44 -3.76 -11.05
C SER A 30 11.24 -4.04 -11.97
N LYS A 31 10.50 -3.02 -12.42
CA LYS A 31 9.41 -3.20 -13.39
C LYS A 31 9.96 -3.46 -14.79
N ASN A 32 9.89 -4.72 -15.22
CA ASN A 32 10.48 -5.19 -16.47
C ASN A 32 9.47 -5.75 -17.49
N ASN A 33 8.18 -5.76 -17.17
CA ASN A 33 7.16 -6.42 -18.01
C ASN A 33 6.62 -5.57 -19.18
N LYS A 34 7.06 -4.31 -19.30
CA LYS A 34 6.73 -3.40 -20.40
C LYS A 34 7.89 -2.45 -20.68
N THR A 35 8.03 -2.04 -21.93
CA THR A 35 8.95 -0.96 -22.33
C THR A 35 8.33 0.41 -22.09
N LEU A 36 9.14 1.45 -22.18
CA LEU A 36 8.66 2.84 -22.16
C LEU A 36 7.64 3.10 -23.29
N ARG A 37 7.94 2.63 -24.51
CA ARG A 37 7.07 2.74 -25.69
C ARG A 37 5.70 2.11 -25.48
N GLU A 38 5.66 0.92 -24.89
CA GLU A 38 4.40 0.24 -24.59
C GLU A 38 3.62 0.93 -23.47
N THR A 39 4.33 1.51 -22.51
CA THR A 39 3.73 2.20 -21.36
C THR A 39 3.00 3.46 -21.77
N ILE A 40 3.61 4.33 -22.58
CA ILE A 40 3.02 5.61 -23.01
C ILE A 40 1.79 5.45 -23.92
N LYS A 41 1.58 4.26 -24.51
CA LYS A 41 0.35 3.94 -25.26
C LYS A 41 -0.87 3.76 -24.36
N HIS A 42 -0.67 3.47 -23.07
CA HIS A 42 -1.77 3.26 -22.13
C HIS A 42 -2.41 4.61 -21.74
N HIS A 43 -3.74 4.67 -21.65
CA HIS A 43 -4.50 5.92 -21.44
C HIS A 43 -4.00 6.75 -20.24
N ARG A 44 -3.61 6.11 -19.13
CA ARG A 44 -3.07 6.82 -17.95
C ARG A 44 -1.72 7.53 -18.18
N TYR A 45 -0.98 7.14 -19.22
CA TYR A 45 0.34 7.68 -19.55
C TYR A 45 0.37 8.45 -20.87
N ASN A 46 -0.73 8.50 -21.62
CA ASN A 46 -0.77 9.12 -22.95
C ASN A 46 -0.34 10.60 -22.93
N ARG A 47 -0.61 11.30 -21.82
CA ARG A 47 -0.14 12.68 -21.60
C ARG A 47 1.39 12.84 -21.68
N PHE A 48 2.15 11.78 -21.48
CA PHE A 48 3.61 11.80 -21.53
C PHE A 48 4.17 11.50 -22.93
N LYS A 49 3.33 11.04 -23.87
CA LYS A 49 3.78 10.56 -25.17
C LYS A 49 4.65 11.58 -25.92
N GLY A 50 4.18 12.82 -26.04
CA GLY A 50 4.94 13.87 -26.73
C GLY A 50 6.28 14.18 -26.07
N ILE A 51 6.33 14.27 -24.74
CA ILE A 51 7.58 14.50 -24.00
C ILE A 51 8.54 13.32 -24.23
N VAL A 52 8.01 12.10 -24.15
CA VAL A 52 8.82 10.87 -24.24
C VAL A 52 9.36 10.64 -25.64
N GLU A 53 8.54 10.79 -26.68
CA GLU A 53 8.96 10.61 -28.06
C GLU A 53 9.96 11.69 -28.51
N ASN A 54 9.89 12.90 -27.95
CA ASN A 54 10.81 13.98 -28.29
C ASN A 54 12.12 13.95 -27.49
N LYS A 55 12.05 13.77 -26.17
CA LYS A 55 13.22 13.88 -25.27
C LYS A 55 13.92 12.54 -25.01
N TYR A 56 13.19 11.43 -25.05
CA TYR A 56 13.68 10.10 -24.66
C TYR A 56 13.51 9.05 -25.77
N SER A 57 13.54 9.48 -27.04
CA SER A 57 13.39 8.61 -28.22
C SER A 57 14.34 7.41 -28.20
N ASN A 58 15.59 7.63 -27.80
CA ASN A 58 16.63 6.60 -27.70
C ASN A 58 16.43 5.60 -26.55
N SER A 59 15.38 5.76 -25.74
CA SER A 59 15.10 4.91 -24.57
C SER A 59 13.72 4.26 -24.64
N LEU A 60 13.04 4.37 -25.78
CA LEU A 60 11.68 3.85 -25.96
C LEU A 60 11.59 2.34 -25.74
N ASP A 61 12.62 1.59 -26.11
CA ASP A 61 12.63 0.13 -26.01
C ASP A 61 13.27 -0.38 -24.70
N ASN A 62 13.72 0.53 -23.84
CA ASN A 62 14.15 0.18 -22.48
C ASN A 62 12.96 -0.28 -21.65
N SER A 63 13.21 -1.19 -20.71
CA SER A 63 12.21 -1.53 -19.69
C SER A 63 11.85 -0.26 -18.88
N LEU A 64 10.56 -0.11 -18.55
CA LEU A 64 10.09 1.08 -17.85
C LEU A 64 10.84 1.31 -16.53
N GLY A 65 11.05 0.25 -15.75
CA GLY A 65 11.76 0.34 -14.48
C GLY A 65 13.21 0.80 -14.64
N ALA A 66 13.97 0.22 -15.58
CA ALA A 66 15.35 0.62 -15.83
C ALA A 66 15.46 2.07 -16.33
N PHE A 67 14.54 2.48 -17.21
CA PHE A 67 14.47 3.85 -17.71
C PHE A 67 14.26 4.86 -16.56
N LEU A 68 13.27 4.62 -15.69
CA LEU A 68 13.00 5.52 -14.55
C LEU A 68 14.11 5.51 -13.50
N ALA A 69 14.79 4.38 -13.29
CA ALA A 69 15.92 4.29 -12.38
C ALA A 69 17.07 5.19 -12.85
N ARG A 70 17.44 5.08 -14.13
CA ARG A 70 18.47 5.93 -14.73
C ARG A 70 18.09 7.42 -14.64
N MET A 71 16.85 7.78 -14.93
CA MET A 71 16.40 9.18 -14.79
C MET A 71 16.56 9.71 -13.38
N LYS A 72 16.23 8.89 -12.36
CA LYS A 72 16.43 9.26 -10.96
C LYS A 72 17.91 9.47 -10.64
N GLU A 73 18.78 8.60 -11.13
CA GLU A 73 20.25 8.70 -10.96
C GLU A 73 20.82 9.95 -11.65
N GLU A 74 20.28 10.31 -12.81
CA GLU A 74 20.63 11.53 -13.56
C GLU A 74 20.00 12.81 -12.97
N GLY A 75 19.16 12.69 -11.93
CA GLY A 75 18.47 13.82 -11.31
C GLY A 75 17.27 14.37 -12.10
N ASP A 76 16.82 13.69 -13.15
CA ASP A 76 15.68 14.11 -13.96
C ASP A 76 14.36 13.78 -13.24
N LEU A 77 13.75 14.80 -12.62
CA LEU A 77 12.53 14.67 -11.82
C LEU A 77 11.29 14.16 -12.58
N PHE A 78 11.32 14.12 -13.93
CA PHE A 78 10.19 13.64 -14.73
C PHE A 78 9.85 12.17 -14.44
N TYR A 79 10.78 11.38 -13.89
CA TYR A 79 10.50 9.98 -13.52
C TYR A 79 9.32 9.86 -12.53
N ARG A 80 9.15 10.87 -11.67
CA ARG A 80 8.10 10.91 -10.64
C ARG A 80 6.69 10.94 -11.23
N GLU A 81 6.54 11.49 -12.44
CA GLU A 81 5.25 11.57 -13.12
C GLU A 81 4.65 10.19 -13.46
N PHE A 82 5.50 9.16 -13.54
CA PHE A 82 5.08 7.76 -13.76
C PHE A 82 4.68 7.05 -12.46
N LEU A 83 5.07 7.59 -11.31
CA LEU A 83 4.87 6.99 -10.00
C LEU A 83 3.67 7.62 -9.29
N ASN A 84 3.00 6.84 -8.43
CA ASN A 84 2.07 7.46 -7.49
C ASN A 84 2.84 8.16 -6.36
N LYS A 85 2.16 9.02 -5.60
CA LYS A 85 2.78 9.82 -4.52
C LYS A 85 3.54 9.04 -3.46
N ASN A 86 3.25 7.75 -3.31
CA ASN A 86 3.92 6.86 -2.35
C ASN A 86 4.91 5.91 -3.03
N GLY A 87 5.06 5.96 -4.35
CA GLY A 87 5.77 4.94 -5.15
C GLY A 87 7.29 4.96 -5.05
N ASP A 88 7.87 6.05 -4.54
CA ASP A 88 9.31 6.20 -4.31
C ASP A 88 9.58 6.58 -2.85
N LYS A 89 9.46 5.59 -1.97
CA LYS A 89 9.66 5.71 -0.52
C LYS A 89 10.64 4.64 -0.03
N ILE A 90 10.98 4.70 1.25
CA ILE A 90 11.66 3.63 1.98
C ILE A 90 10.60 2.64 2.45
N TYR A 91 10.81 1.37 2.16
CA TYR A 91 9.90 0.29 2.48
C TYR A 91 10.60 -0.77 3.33
N SER A 92 9.83 -1.64 3.95
CA SER A 92 10.31 -2.84 4.64
C SER A 92 9.52 -4.07 4.18
N THR A 93 9.98 -5.25 4.56
CA THR A 93 9.16 -6.45 4.49
C THR A 93 8.65 -6.78 5.88
N PHE A 94 7.35 -6.99 5.99
CA PHE A 94 6.73 -7.41 7.24
C PHE A 94 5.58 -8.37 7.01
N ARG A 95 5.22 -9.13 8.05
CA ARG A 95 4.16 -10.15 7.99
C ARG A 95 3.55 -10.41 9.35
N ILE A 96 2.30 -10.86 9.36
CA ILE A 96 1.73 -11.57 10.50
C ILE A 96 2.09 -13.06 10.40
N THR A 97 2.43 -13.69 11.53
CA THR A 97 2.83 -15.11 11.58
C THR A 97 1.82 -16.04 12.22
N ASP A 98 0.83 -15.51 12.94
CA ASP A 98 -0.33 -16.27 13.40
C ASP A 98 -1.05 -16.88 12.19
N ARG A 99 -1.12 -18.21 12.13
CA ARG A 99 -1.72 -18.96 11.02
C ARG A 99 -3.24 -18.86 11.00
N ALA A 100 -3.89 -18.95 12.17
CA ALA A 100 -5.34 -18.82 12.27
C ALA A 100 -5.79 -17.42 11.82
N ALA A 101 -5.03 -16.39 12.19
CA ALA A 101 -5.25 -15.03 11.69
C ALA A 101 -5.00 -14.93 10.18
N GLN A 102 -3.97 -15.57 9.63
CA GLN A 102 -3.68 -15.49 8.19
C GLN A 102 -4.81 -16.02 7.30
N ASP A 103 -5.51 -17.05 7.77
CA ASP A 103 -6.59 -17.72 7.05
C ASP A 103 -7.98 -17.14 7.33
N SER A 104 -8.10 -16.24 8.32
CA SER A 104 -9.34 -15.56 8.66
C SER A 104 -9.51 -14.22 7.92
N LYS A 105 -10.74 -13.69 7.96
CA LYS A 105 -11.15 -12.43 7.34
C LYS A 105 -11.88 -11.56 8.36
N GLY A 106 -12.07 -10.28 8.06
CA GLY A 106 -12.69 -9.32 9.00
C GLY A 106 -12.10 -7.92 8.92
N ILE A 107 -12.00 -7.25 10.06
CA ILE A 107 -11.44 -5.90 10.19
C ILE A 107 -10.04 -5.99 10.79
N TYR A 108 -9.12 -5.14 10.31
CA TYR A 108 -7.81 -4.95 10.91
C TYR A 108 -7.52 -3.49 11.19
N ILE A 109 -6.66 -3.24 12.18
CA ILE A 109 -6.33 -1.93 12.68
C ILE A 109 -4.82 -1.81 12.89
N TYR A 110 -4.23 -0.73 12.38
CA TYR A 110 -2.89 -0.28 12.77
C TYR A 110 -2.99 0.82 13.81
N CYS A 111 -2.22 0.71 14.90
CA CYS A 111 -2.13 1.71 15.95
C CYS A 111 -0.68 2.09 16.24
N ILE A 112 -0.44 3.37 16.53
CA ILE A 112 0.83 3.88 17.04
C ILE A 112 0.54 4.56 18.38
N ASP A 113 1.28 4.20 19.43
CA ASP A 113 1.11 4.79 20.78
C ASP A 113 -0.38 4.79 21.22
N ASN A 114 -1.07 3.66 21.00
CA ASN A 114 -2.51 3.43 21.26
C ASN A 114 -3.49 4.32 20.47
N LYS A 115 -3.03 5.11 19.50
CA LYS A 115 -3.89 5.86 18.57
C LYS A 115 -4.14 5.05 17.31
N ILE A 116 -5.42 4.89 16.95
CA ILE A 116 -5.84 4.27 15.69
C ILE A 116 -5.33 5.11 14.52
N LYS A 117 -4.48 4.53 13.69
CA LYS A 117 -3.92 5.20 12.51
C LYS A 117 -4.57 4.76 11.22
N TYR A 118 -4.93 3.48 11.12
CA TYR A 118 -5.61 2.92 9.96
C TYR A 118 -6.60 1.85 10.39
N ILE A 119 -7.76 1.82 9.74
CA ILE A 119 -8.73 0.72 9.79
C ILE A 119 -8.95 0.24 8.37
N GLY A 120 -8.92 -1.07 8.17
CA GLY A 120 -9.27 -1.65 6.88
C GLY A 120 -9.96 -2.98 7.01
N ARG A 121 -10.59 -3.41 5.93
CA ARG A 121 -11.23 -4.72 5.82
C ARG A 121 -10.45 -5.72 4.99
N CYS A 122 -10.66 -6.99 5.30
CA CYS A 122 -10.31 -8.09 4.44
C CYS A 122 -11.49 -9.04 4.27
N ARG A 123 -11.79 -9.43 3.02
CA ARG A 123 -12.88 -10.35 2.67
C ARG A 123 -12.40 -11.74 2.26
N ASP A 124 -11.12 -11.86 1.88
CA ASP A 124 -10.49 -13.12 1.52
C ASP A 124 -9.71 -13.69 2.71
N SER A 125 -8.54 -13.12 3.01
CA SER A 125 -7.77 -13.49 4.20
C SER A 125 -6.78 -12.40 4.63
N PHE A 126 -6.58 -12.21 5.95
CA PHE A 126 -5.60 -11.24 6.44
C PHE A 126 -4.19 -11.55 5.93
N GLY A 127 -3.82 -12.82 5.78
CA GLY A 127 -2.53 -13.22 5.23
C GLY A 127 -2.30 -12.68 3.81
N LYS A 128 -3.29 -12.78 2.92
CA LYS A 128 -3.19 -12.19 1.57
C LYS A 128 -3.08 -10.67 1.62
N ARG A 129 -3.93 -10.00 2.41
CA ARG A 129 -3.95 -8.54 2.49
C ARG A 129 -2.68 -7.95 3.11
N ILE A 130 -2.24 -8.52 4.22
CA ILE A 130 -1.11 -8.02 5.00
C ILE A 130 0.18 -8.56 4.41
N ASN A 131 0.42 -9.87 4.37
CA ASN A 131 1.74 -10.41 4.00
C ASN A 131 2.06 -10.22 2.51
N GLN A 132 1.08 -10.42 1.62
CA GLN A 132 1.29 -10.29 0.17
C GLN A 132 0.96 -8.90 -0.36
N GLY A 133 0.08 -8.16 0.31
CA GLY A 133 -0.33 -6.82 -0.09
C GLY A 133 0.55 -5.71 0.49
N TYR A 134 0.39 -5.43 1.78
CA TYR A 134 1.06 -4.29 2.42
C TYR A 134 2.47 -4.62 2.90
N GLY A 135 2.72 -5.85 3.29
CA GLY A 135 3.96 -6.36 3.87
C GLY A 135 5.07 -6.55 2.85
N LYS A 136 4.77 -6.50 1.55
CA LYS A 136 5.76 -6.58 0.49
C LYS A 136 5.32 -5.73 -0.70
N ILE A 137 6.15 -4.76 -1.09
CA ILE A 137 5.83 -3.91 -2.24
C ILE A 137 6.29 -4.59 -3.54
N HIS A 138 5.37 -4.69 -4.49
CA HIS A 138 5.69 -5.09 -5.85
C HIS A 138 5.92 -3.87 -6.73
N PRO A 139 6.77 -3.95 -7.77
CA PRO A 139 7.08 -2.81 -8.64
C PRO A 139 5.84 -2.14 -9.21
N LYS A 140 4.83 -2.92 -9.62
CA LYS A 140 3.55 -2.40 -10.13
C LYS A 140 2.82 -1.49 -9.14
N ASN A 141 2.94 -1.70 -7.82
CA ASN A 141 2.29 -0.86 -6.82
C ASN A 141 2.79 0.58 -6.84
N CYS A 142 4.02 0.81 -7.31
CA CYS A 142 4.67 2.12 -7.26
C CYS A 142 4.18 3.09 -8.33
N PHE A 143 3.50 2.60 -9.38
CA PHE A 143 3.12 3.39 -10.55
C PHE A 143 1.78 4.12 -10.36
N ILE A 144 1.51 5.16 -11.16
CA ILE A 144 0.22 5.90 -11.15
C ILE A 144 -0.99 5.02 -11.45
N ASP A 145 -0.75 3.87 -12.07
CA ASP A 145 -1.75 2.86 -12.38
C ASP A 145 -1.65 1.60 -11.50
N GLY A 146 -0.93 1.72 -10.38
CA GLY A 146 -0.80 0.69 -9.35
C GLY A 146 -1.76 0.90 -8.17
N GLN A 147 -1.69 -0.03 -7.21
CA GLN A 147 -2.40 0.08 -5.93
C GLN A 147 -1.56 0.89 -4.94
N SER A 148 -1.77 2.21 -4.93
CA SER A 148 -0.98 3.15 -4.12
C SER A 148 -1.13 2.94 -2.61
N THR A 149 -2.24 2.36 -2.15
CA THR A 149 -2.48 2.01 -0.74
C THR A 149 -1.43 1.05 -0.21
N ASN A 150 -0.92 0.12 -1.04
CA ASN A 150 0.12 -0.82 -0.60
C ASN A 150 1.40 -0.05 -0.24
N CYS A 151 1.88 0.80 -1.16
CA CYS A 151 3.03 1.66 -0.91
C CYS A 151 2.79 2.61 0.28
N HIS A 152 1.59 3.16 0.39
CA HIS A 152 1.21 4.08 1.46
C HIS A 152 1.34 3.43 2.85
N LEU A 153 0.70 2.28 3.04
CA LEU A 153 0.68 1.56 4.31
C LEU A 153 2.06 1.01 4.64
N ASN A 154 2.76 0.45 3.64
CA ASN A 154 4.09 -0.11 3.90
C ASN A 154 5.07 0.97 4.39
N TYR A 155 5.15 2.13 3.73
CA TYR A 155 6.11 3.14 4.13
C TYR A 155 5.80 3.71 5.52
N LEU A 156 4.52 3.94 5.83
CA LEU A 156 4.11 4.45 7.15
C LEU A 156 4.39 3.45 8.27
N VAL A 157 4.10 2.16 8.04
CA VAL A 157 4.44 1.08 8.98
C VAL A 157 5.96 0.94 9.12
N THR A 158 6.72 1.13 8.05
CA THR A 158 8.19 1.11 8.07
C THR A 158 8.76 2.24 8.92
N GLU A 159 8.26 3.47 8.77
CA GLU A 159 8.70 4.63 9.57
C GLU A 159 8.37 4.50 11.06
N THR A 160 7.38 3.67 11.39
CA THR A 160 6.85 3.53 12.75
C THR A 160 7.03 2.12 13.33
N LYS A 161 7.92 1.31 12.74
CA LYS A 161 8.07 -0.12 13.02
C LYS A 161 8.29 -0.46 14.50
N GLU A 162 8.96 0.40 15.25
CA GLU A 162 9.26 0.19 16.67
C GLU A 162 8.04 0.39 17.59
N LYS A 163 6.98 1.03 17.09
CA LYS A 163 5.80 1.43 17.87
C LYS A 163 4.50 0.86 17.34
N VAL A 164 4.53 0.28 16.15
CA VAL A 164 3.32 -0.17 15.48
C VAL A 164 2.74 -1.41 16.13
N LYS A 165 1.45 -1.33 16.42
CA LYS A 165 0.64 -2.45 16.89
C LYS A 165 -0.43 -2.75 15.86
N PHE A 166 -0.73 -4.03 15.73
CA PHE A 166 -1.69 -4.51 14.77
C PHE A 166 -2.75 -5.34 15.47
N PHE A 167 -4.02 -5.08 15.16
CA PHE A 167 -5.14 -5.76 15.77
C PHE A 167 -6.10 -6.25 14.69
N ILE A 168 -6.76 -7.38 14.96
CA ILE A 168 -7.79 -7.93 14.09
C ILE A 168 -9.08 -8.21 14.84
N LEU A 169 -10.19 -8.15 14.12
CA LEU A 169 -11.49 -8.66 14.50
C LEU A 169 -11.95 -9.61 13.39
N GLU A 170 -12.09 -10.88 13.72
CA GLU A 170 -12.51 -11.92 12.78
C GLU A 170 -14.03 -11.86 12.61
N LEU A 171 -14.50 -11.90 11.37
CA LEU A 171 -15.93 -11.83 11.01
C LEU A 171 -16.21 -12.76 9.82
N ALA A 172 -17.37 -13.42 9.82
CA ALA A 172 -17.75 -14.36 8.76
C ALA A 172 -18.50 -13.68 7.60
N GLU A 173 -19.35 -12.70 7.89
CA GLU A 173 -20.27 -12.12 6.90
C GLU A 173 -19.67 -10.90 6.19
N GLU A 174 -19.63 -10.92 4.85
CA GLU A 174 -19.03 -9.83 4.07
C GLU A 174 -19.74 -8.50 4.26
N ILE A 175 -21.07 -8.51 4.33
CA ILE A 175 -21.88 -7.30 4.52
C ILE A 175 -21.53 -6.67 5.86
N GLN A 176 -21.48 -7.47 6.92
CA GLN A 176 -21.09 -7.01 8.26
C GLN A 176 -19.68 -6.41 8.27
N ILE A 177 -18.72 -7.03 7.56
CA ILE A 177 -17.35 -6.51 7.42
C ILE A 177 -17.37 -5.13 6.74
N MET A 178 -18.13 -4.97 5.67
CA MET A 178 -18.18 -3.71 4.93
C MET A 178 -18.82 -2.59 5.77
N GLU A 179 -19.97 -2.86 6.37
CA GLU A 179 -20.71 -1.88 7.18
C GLU A 179 -19.91 -1.48 8.43
N LEU A 180 -19.30 -2.46 9.11
CA LEU A 180 -18.51 -2.18 10.31
C LEU A 180 -17.25 -1.37 9.98
N GLU A 181 -16.54 -1.67 8.89
CA GLU A 181 -15.40 -0.88 8.44
C GLU A 181 -15.80 0.59 8.26
N GLU A 182 -16.88 0.84 7.53
CA GLU A 182 -17.37 2.18 7.25
C GLU A 182 -17.74 2.93 8.53
N MET A 183 -18.51 2.29 9.43
CA MET A 183 -18.89 2.88 10.71
C MET A 183 -17.68 3.20 11.59
N LEU A 184 -16.70 2.29 11.66
CA LEU A 184 -15.48 2.50 12.44
C LEU A 184 -14.64 3.64 11.86
N ILE A 185 -14.43 3.69 10.55
CA ILE A 185 -13.68 4.77 9.90
C ILE A 185 -14.39 6.12 10.13
N LYS A 186 -15.72 6.16 9.97
CA LYS A 186 -16.51 7.37 10.18
C LYS A 186 -16.42 7.88 11.63
N LYS A 187 -16.46 6.97 12.61
CA LYS A 187 -16.37 7.32 14.04
C LYS A 187 -14.97 7.74 14.47
N TYR A 188 -13.93 7.01 14.05
CA TYR A 188 -12.57 7.17 14.57
C TYR A 188 -11.67 8.05 13.69
N GLN A 189 -12.10 8.36 12.45
CA GLN A 189 -11.41 9.24 11.50
C GLN A 189 -9.89 9.01 11.36
N PRO A 190 -9.41 7.75 11.17
CA PRO A 190 -7.98 7.46 11.25
C PRO A 190 -7.18 8.23 10.20
N GLU A 191 -6.01 8.75 10.60
CA GLU A 191 -5.20 9.64 9.73
C GLU A 191 -4.73 8.98 8.42
N TRP A 192 -4.48 7.68 8.41
CA TRP A 192 -3.99 6.97 7.21
C TRP A 192 -5.13 6.49 6.30
N ASN A 193 -6.40 6.62 6.71
CA ASN A 193 -7.55 6.37 5.84
C ASN A 193 -7.80 7.59 4.94
N ILE A 194 -7.00 7.74 3.88
CA ILE A 194 -7.03 8.94 3.01
C ILE A 194 -8.21 8.91 2.01
N SER A 195 -8.61 7.73 1.51
CA SER A 195 -9.61 7.61 0.44
C SER A 195 -11.06 7.73 0.89
N LEU A 196 -11.34 7.68 2.20
CA LEU A 196 -12.70 7.73 2.78
C LEU A 196 -12.94 9.00 3.60
N LYS A 197 -12.03 9.98 3.53
CA LYS A 197 -12.17 11.30 4.17
C LYS A 197 -12.80 12.36 3.27
N ALA A 198 -13.14 12.00 2.04
CA ALA A 198 -14.00 12.83 1.20
C ALA A 198 -15.44 12.58 1.63
N ASN A 199 -15.96 13.48 2.47
CA ASN A 199 -17.40 13.71 2.61
C ASN A 199 -18.02 14.02 1.25
#